data_AF-A0A0G1CBE7-F1
#
_entry.id   AF-A0A0G1CBE7-F1
#
_cell.length_a   1.000
_cell.length_b   1.000
_cell.length_c   1.000
_cell.angle_alpha   90.00
_cell.angle_beta   90.00
_cell.angle_gamma   90.00
#
_symmetry.space_group_name_H-M   'P 1'
#
loop_
_entity.id
_entity.type
_entity.pdbx_description
1 polymer ?
#
loop_
_entity_poly.entity_id
_entity_poly.type
_entity_poly.pdbx_seq_one_letter_code
_entity_poly.pdbx_strand_id
1 'polypeptide(L)'
;MKNIIQSLKIITLALILSFGISYVYAWTEPIVTPPGGNVSAPVNVSSTAQYKEGAFGIGGLFRGYANAIFDGNVGIGATSPAGRLQIGTLSSGVNGSINGASNPTRLIVNGATGSEAALTLGYYSSGYGLNLWVPANPSAPWPTYIDNINAYSGFRFRNNTSATPVELMTIDATGRVGIGVPDPTQKLDVAGNIKGTGV
;
A
#
# COMPACT_ATOMS: atom_id res chain seq x y z
N MET A 1 -23.81 -75.20 -47.28
CA MET A 1 -23.60 -74.66 -45.92
C MET A 1 -22.49 -73.60 -45.83
N LYS A 2 -21.29 -73.82 -46.38
CA LYS A 2 -20.19 -72.83 -46.32
C LYS A 2 -20.56 -71.44 -46.87
N ASN A 3 -21.24 -71.38 -48.02
CA ASN A 3 -21.66 -70.12 -48.64
C ASN A 3 -22.69 -69.36 -47.77
N ILE A 4 -23.61 -70.07 -47.12
CA ILE A 4 -24.63 -69.47 -46.23
C ILE A 4 -23.98 -68.88 -44.98
N ILE A 5 -23.00 -69.58 -44.39
CA ILE A 5 -22.26 -69.09 -43.21
C ILE A 5 -21.43 -67.84 -43.55
N GLN A 6 -20.85 -67.79 -44.75
CA GLN A 6 -20.10 -66.61 -45.21
C GLN A 6 -21.03 -65.41 -45.42
N SER A 7 -22.19 -65.60 -46.04
CA SER A 7 -23.21 -64.54 -46.17
C SER A 7 -23.68 -64.02 -44.81
N LEU A 8 -23.89 -64.90 -43.82
CA LEU A 8 -24.32 -64.49 -42.49
C LEU A 8 -23.25 -63.64 -41.79
N LYS A 9 -21.96 -64.03 -41.88
CA LYS A 9 -20.84 -63.25 -41.32
C LYS A 9 -20.76 -61.83 -41.91
N ILE A 10 -20.97 -61.71 -43.22
CA ILE A 10 -20.95 -60.41 -43.90
C ILE A 10 -22.10 -59.53 -43.41
N ILE A 11 -23.30 -60.10 -43.29
CA ILE A 11 -24.48 -59.36 -42.80
C ILE A 11 -24.28 -58.92 -41.35
N THR A 12 -23.76 -59.79 -40.49
CA THR A 12 -23.50 -59.44 -39.07
C THR A 12 -22.46 -58.32 -38.97
N LEU A 13 -21.38 -58.39 -39.76
CA LEU A 13 -20.37 -57.33 -39.79
C LEU A 13 -20.96 -56.00 -40.28
N ALA A 14 -21.79 -56.04 -41.34
CA ALA A 14 -22.44 -54.85 -41.88
C ALA A 14 -23.38 -54.18 -40.85
N LEU A 15 -24.13 -54.98 -40.09
CA LEU A 15 -25.00 -54.48 -39.02
C LEU A 15 -24.18 -53.86 -37.88
N ILE A 16 -23.10 -54.52 -37.43
CA ILE A 16 -22.22 -53.98 -36.38
C ILE A 16 -21.59 -52.67 -36.84
N LEU A 17 -21.15 -52.57 -38.10
CA LEU A 17 -20.58 -51.34 -38.64
C LEU A 17 -21.62 -50.22 -38.67
N SER A 18 -22.83 -50.52 -39.15
CA SER A 18 -23.92 -49.55 -39.25
C SER A 18 -24.33 -49.00 -37.88
N PHE A 19 -24.54 -49.88 -36.89
CA PHE A 19 -24.83 -49.47 -35.53
C PHE A 19 -23.63 -48.76 -34.89
N GLY A 20 -22.41 -49.25 -35.11
CA GLY A 20 -21.19 -48.61 -34.60
C GLY A 20 -21.03 -47.18 -35.08
N ILE A 21 -21.28 -46.92 -36.37
CA ILE A 21 -21.25 -45.58 -36.95
C ILE A 21 -22.37 -44.70 -36.38
N SER A 22 -23.56 -45.26 -36.11
CA SER A 22 -24.67 -44.52 -35.50
C SER A 22 -24.44 -44.09 -34.05
N TYR A 23 -23.57 -44.81 -33.31
CA TYR A 23 -23.18 -44.49 -31.93
C TYR A 23 -21.91 -43.66 -31.82
N VAL A 24 -21.26 -43.32 -32.94
CA VAL A 24 -20.24 -42.26 -32.93
C VAL A 24 -20.98 -40.96 -32.70
N TYR A 25 -21.05 -40.53 -31.44
CA TYR A 25 -21.45 -39.17 -31.09
C TYR A 25 -20.70 -38.22 -32.00
N ALA A 26 -21.45 -37.44 -32.80
CA ALA A 26 -20.87 -36.44 -33.67
C ALA A 26 -20.02 -35.52 -32.81
N TRP A 27 -18.70 -35.53 -33.06
CA TRP A 27 -17.80 -34.60 -32.41
C TRP A 27 -18.37 -33.19 -32.59
N THR A 28 -18.67 -32.53 -31.47
CA THR A 28 -19.15 -31.17 -31.51
C THR A 28 -17.93 -30.28 -31.73
N GLU A 29 -17.79 -29.73 -32.92
CA GLU A 29 -16.65 -28.88 -33.25
C GLU A 29 -16.64 -27.59 -32.40
N PRO A 30 -15.46 -27.03 -32.12
CA PRO A 30 -15.37 -25.73 -31.48
C PRO A 30 -16.15 -24.67 -32.26
N ILE A 31 -17.11 -24.01 -31.62
CA ILE A 31 -17.94 -22.95 -32.23
C ILE A 31 -17.17 -21.63 -32.45
N VAL A 32 -15.92 -21.55 -32.01
CA VAL A 32 -15.08 -20.35 -32.14
C VAL A 32 -13.85 -20.71 -32.98
N THR A 33 -13.58 -19.93 -34.03
CA THR A 33 -12.42 -20.11 -34.89
C THR A 33 -11.14 -19.77 -34.11
N PRO A 34 -10.13 -20.65 -34.04
CA PRO A 34 -8.84 -20.31 -33.45
C PRO A 34 -8.25 -19.05 -34.11
N PRO A 35 -7.71 -18.10 -33.33
CA PRO A 35 -7.40 -18.20 -31.90
C PRO A 35 -8.55 -17.86 -30.93
N GLY A 36 -9.75 -17.57 -31.45
CA GLY A 36 -10.90 -17.21 -30.64
C GLY A 36 -11.31 -18.33 -29.68
N GLY A 37 -11.70 -17.94 -28.46
CA GLY A 37 -12.03 -18.88 -27.39
C GLY A 37 -10.83 -19.42 -26.61
N ASN A 38 -9.60 -19.03 -26.96
CA ASN A 38 -8.43 -19.35 -26.16
C ASN A 38 -8.51 -18.69 -24.79
N VAL A 39 -8.12 -19.44 -23.75
CA VAL A 39 -7.81 -18.86 -22.45
C VAL A 39 -6.60 -17.92 -22.58
N SER A 40 -6.55 -16.85 -21.78
CA SER A 40 -5.39 -15.95 -21.78
C SER A 40 -4.10 -16.73 -21.56
N ALA A 41 -3.03 -16.37 -22.27
CA ALA A 41 -1.73 -17.02 -22.12
C ALA A 41 -1.26 -17.00 -20.65
N PRO A 42 -0.64 -18.09 -20.14
CA PRO A 42 -0.02 -18.10 -18.82
C PRO A 42 1.09 -17.05 -18.71
N VAL A 43 1.32 -16.55 -17.49
CA VAL A 43 2.53 -15.78 -17.18
C VAL A 43 3.74 -16.70 -17.36
N ASN A 44 4.77 -16.26 -18.07
CA ASN A 44 5.95 -17.03 -18.44
C ASN A 44 7.25 -16.26 -18.14
N VAL A 45 8.39 -16.92 -18.39
CA VAL A 45 9.74 -16.47 -17.98
C VAL A 45 10.41 -15.51 -18.98
N SER A 46 9.66 -14.86 -19.87
CA SER A 46 10.23 -13.88 -20.80
C SER A 46 10.75 -12.62 -20.08
N SER A 47 11.64 -11.87 -20.72
CA SER A 47 12.11 -10.56 -20.22
C SER A 47 11.09 -9.42 -20.37
N THR A 48 9.95 -9.67 -21.02
CA THR A 48 8.89 -8.69 -21.24
C THR A 48 7.90 -8.72 -20.08
N ALA A 49 7.51 -7.55 -19.56
CA ALA A 49 6.52 -7.46 -18.51
C ALA A 49 5.16 -8.04 -18.96
N GLN A 50 4.54 -8.85 -18.11
CA GLN A 50 3.25 -9.50 -18.38
C GLN A 50 2.25 -9.11 -17.30
N TYR A 51 1.06 -8.70 -17.72
CA TYR A 51 -0.05 -8.33 -16.84
C TYR A 51 -1.18 -9.35 -17.03
N LYS A 52 -1.77 -9.82 -15.92
CA LYS A 52 -2.99 -10.64 -15.93
C LYS A 52 -4.16 -9.75 -15.55
N GLU A 53 -5.09 -9.50 -16.48
CA GLU A 53 -6.36 -8.88 -16.15
C GLU A 53 -7.13 -9.76 -15.15
N GLY A 54 -7.59 -9.16 -14.04
CA GLY A 54 -8.20 -9.86 -12.89
C GLY A 54 -7.21 -10.24 -11.77
N ALA A 55 -7.70 -10.92 -10.73
CA ALA A 55 -6.85 -11.29 -9.59
C ALA A 55 -5.89 -12.43 -9.94
N PHE A 56 -4.58 -12.20 -9.79
CA PHE A 56 -3.59 -13.27 -9.74
C PHE A 56 -3.60 -13.89 -8.34
N GLY A 57 -4.56 -14.79 -8.11
CA GLY A 57 -4.63 -15.53 -6.87
C GLY A 57 -3.67 -16.71 -6.88
N ILE A 58 -2.55 -16.61 -6.16
CA ILE A 58 -1.92 -17.82 -5.64
C ILE A 58 -2.70 -18.14 -4.36
N GLY A 59 -3.30 -19.33 -4.27
CA GLY A 59 -4.24 -19.70 -3.20
C GLY A 59 -3.73 -19.30 -1.80
N GLY A 60 -4.36 -18.28 -1.21
CA GLY A 60 -3.95 -17.74 0.09
C GLY A 60 -2.69 -16.88 0.08
N LEU A 61 -1.88 -16.82 -0.98
CA LEU A 61 -0.65 -16.03 -1.05
C LEU A 61 -0.95 -14.60 -1.53
N PHE A 62 -0.77 -13.57 -0.70
CA PHE A 62 0.18 -13.51 0.39
C PHE A 62 -0.31 -14.03 1.77
N ARG A 63 -0.06 -15.32 2.04
CA ARG A 63 0.05 -16.05 3.30
C ARG A 63 1.44 -16.64 3.16
N GLY A 64 2.45 -15.83 3.47
CA GLY A 64 3.76 -16.39 3.75
C GLY A 64 3.55 -17.34 4.92
N TYR A 65 3.79 -18.63 4.72
CA TYR A 65 3.80 -19.57 5.86
C TYR A 65 4.95 -19.25 6.84
N ALA A 66 5.86 -18.33 6.46
CA ALA A 66 6.85 -17.68 7.32
C ALA A 66 6.98 -16.16 7.02
N ASN A 67 7.56 -15.77 5.87
CA ASN A 67 7.77 -14.38 5.45
C ASN A 67 7.41 -14.21 3.96
N ALA A 68 7.06 -12.98 3.54
CA ALA A 68 6.97 -12.59 2.13
C ALA A 68 8.10 -11.59 1.83
N ILE A 69 8.90 -11.84 0.79
CA ILE A 69 10.02 -10.99 0.38
C ILE A 69 9.71 -10.44 -1.00
N PHE A 70 9.86 -9.12 -1.15
CA PHE A 70 9.68 -8.40 -2.40
C PHE A 70 10.97 -7.67 -2.73
N ASP A 71 11.57 -7.97 -3.88
CA ASP A 71 12.77 -7.28 -4.37
C ASP A 71 12.45 -5.89 -4.92
N GLY A 72 11.20 -5.69 -5.37
CA GLY A 72 10.68 -4.43 -5.89
C GLY A 72 9.75 -3.70 -4.93
N ASN A 73 9.18 -2.60 -5.40
CA ASN A 73 8.20 -1.82 -4.65
C ASN A 73 6.87 -2.58 -4.54
N VAL A 74 6.23 -2.50 -3.38
CA VAL A 74 4.93 -3.11 -3.09
C VAL A 74 3.85 -2.02 -3.01
N GLY A 75 2.79 -2.18 -3.79
CA GLY A 75 1.61 -1.32 -3.76
C GLY A 75 0.42 -2.05 -3.14
N ILE A 76 -0.25 -1.45 -2.16
CA ILE A 76 -1.56 -1.92 -1.66
C ILE A 76 -2.61 -0.88 -2.02
N GLY A 77 -3.36 -1.11 -3.11
CA GLY A 77 -4.30 -0.11 -3.65
C GLY A 77 -3.61 1.07 -4.35
N ALA A 78 -2.28 1.07 -4.44
CA ALA A 78 -1.50 1.96 -5.29
C ALA A 78 -1.09 1.22 -6.57
N THR A 79 -1.41 1.77 -7.74
CA THR A 79 -1.10 1.15 -9.04
C THR A 79 0.33 1.42 -9.52
N SER A 80 0.98 2.46 -8.99
CA SER A 80 2.36 2.82 -9.32
C SER A 80 3.12 3.27 -8.06
N PRO A 81 3.63 2.32 -7.24
CA PRO A 81 4.33 2.64 -5.99
C PRO A 81 5.64 3.44 -6.22
N ALA A 82 5.73 4.64 -5.65
CA ALA A 82 6.89 5.53 -5.73
C ALA A 82 8.00 5.19 -4.71
N GLY A 83 7.72 4.30 -3.76
CA GLY A 83 8.66 3.84 -2.74
C GLY A 83 8.47 2.34 -2.45
N ARG A 84 9.35 1.76 -1.63
CA ARG A 84 9.41 0.31 -1.36
C ARG A 84 8.08 -0.29 -0.89
N LEU A 85 7.32 0.43 -0.08
CA LEU A 85 5.94 0.07 0.27
C LEU A 85 5.07 1.32 0.24
N GLN A 86 4.08 1.32 -0.65
CA GLN A 86 3.07 2.36 -0.72
C GLN A 86 1.68 1.75 -0.56
N ILE A 87 0.95 2.22 0.44
CA ILE A 87 -0.48 1.97 0.56
C ILE A 87 -1.19 3.13 -0.15
N GLY A 88 -2.09 2.84 -1.08
CA GLY A 88 -2.86 3.84 -1.81
C GLY A 88 -4.03 4.40 -0.99
N THR A 89 -4.81 5.29 -1.59
CA THR A 89 -6.02 5.83 -0.96
C THR A 89 -7.06 4.71 -0.82
N LEU A 90 -7.17 4.15 0.37
CA LEU A 90 -8.29 3.30 0.75
C LEU A 90 -9.45 4.23 1.13
N SER A 91 -10.67 3.91 0.68
CA SER A 91 -11.88 4.76 0.78
C SER A 91 -12.19 5.35 2.16
N SER A 92 -11.60 4.78 3.22
CA SER A 92 -11.34 5.45 4.50
C SER A 92 -10.22 4.70 5.23
N GLY A 93 -9.29 5.40 5.87
CA GLY A 93 -8.24 4.80 6.70
C GLY A 93 -6.82 5.20 6.33
N VAL A 94 -5.89 4.82 7.21
CA VAL A 94 -4.46 5.16 7.21
C VAL A 94 -3.84 4.94 5.83
N ASN A 95 -3.50 6.03 5.14
CA ASN A 95 -2.63 6.00 3.98
C ASN A 95 -1.18 6.09 4.49
N GLY A 96 -0.57 4.93 4.72
CA GLY A 96 0.78 4.79 5.25
C GLY A 96 1.78 4.43 4.16
N SER A 97 2.83 5.24 3.97
CA SER A 97 3.96 4.85 3.11
C SER A 97 5.23 4.71 3.94
N ILE A 98 5.98 3.63 3.69
CA ILE A 98 7.37 3.49 4.14
C ILE A 98 8.25 3.80 2.94
N ASN A 99 8.68 5.05 2.84
CA ASN A 99 9.60 5.49 1.80
C ASN A 99 11.03 5.19 2.24
N GLY A 100 11.51 4.01 1.86
CA GLY A 100 12.94 3.69 1.90
C GLY A 100 13.63 4.21 0.64
N ALA A 101 13.98 5.49 0.61
CA ALA A 101 14.89 6.05 -0.39
C ALA A 101 16.10 6.64 0.32
N SER A 102 17.23 6.73 -0.39
CA SER A 102 18.51 7.27 0.07
C SER A 102 18.34 8.66 0.66
N ASN A 103 18.12 8.72 1.97
CA ASN A 103 18.11 9.93 2.77
C ASN A 103 17.21 11.07 2.21
N PRO A 104 15.94 11.21 2.65
CA PRO A 104 15.38 10.82 3.95
C PRO A 104 14.57 9.51 3.99
N THR A 105 14.80 8.65 4.99
CA THR A 105 13.87 7.55 5.34
C THR A 105 12.80 8.04 6.31
N ARG A 106 11.53 7.81 6.00
CA ARG A 106 10.40 8.24 6.83
C ARG A 106 9.23 7.25 6.77
N LEU A 107 8.53 7.11 7.90
CA LEU A 107 7.16 6.62 7.97
C LEU A 107 6.24 7.84 7.92
N ILE A 108 5.36 7.87 6.93
CA ILE A 108 4.35 8.91 6.79
C ILE A 108 2.98 8.26 6.90
N VAL A 109 2.12 8.80 7.75
CA VAL A 109 0.67 8.55 7.74
C VAL A 109 -0.02 9.83 7.27
N ASN A 110 -0.54 9.80 6.05
CA ASN A 110 -1.26 10.92 5.44
C ASN A 110 -2.77 10.86 5.72
N GLY A 111 -3.38 12.05 5.77
CA GLY A 111 -4.82 12.21 5.55
C GLY A 111 -5.19 12.06 4.07
N ALA A 112 -6.48 12.22 3.73
CA ALA A 112 -6.97 12.14 2.35
C ALA A 112 -6.28 13.15 1.40
N THR A 113 -6.45 12.96 0.08
CA THR A 113 -5.83 13.80 -0.97
C THR A 113 -5.92 15.29 -0.68
N GLY A 114 -4.79 15.99 -0.68
CA GLY A 114 -4.69 17.41 -0.36
C GLY A 114 -4.47 17.73 1.12
N SER A 115 -4.42 16.73 1.99
CA SER A 115 -4.02 16.89 3.40
C SER A 115 -2.56 16.51 3.60
N GLU A 116 -1.85 17.30 4.39
CA GLU A 116 -0.49 16.96 4.81
C GLU A 116 -0.49 15.85 5.89
N ALA A 117 0.67 15.29 6.19
CA ALA A 117 0.82 14.10 7.02
C ALA A 117 0.34 14.32 8.47
N ALA A 118 -0.52 13.41 8.97
CA ALA A 118 -0.99 13.43 10.36
C ALA A 118 0.10 12.97 11.35
N LEU A 119 0.98 12.08 10.90
CA LEU A 119 2.12 11.58 11.65
C LEU A 119 3.28 11.37 10.69
N THR A 120 4.40 12.02 10.94
CA THR A 120 5.66 11.74 10.26
C THR A 120 6.74 11.39 11.27
N LEU A 121 7.34 10.21 11.10
CA LEU A 121 8.54 9.77 11.82
C LEU A 121 9.66 9.61 10.79
N GLY A 122 10.70 10.43 10.81
CA GLY A 122 11.74 10.30 9.79
C GLY A 122 12.99 11.13 10.01
N TYR A 123 14.06 10.70 9.34
CA TYR A 123 15.31 11.44 9.20
C TYR A 123 15.14 12.37 8.01
N TYR A 124 15.06 13.70 8.17
CA TYR A 124 15.24 14.64 7.06
C TYR A 124 16.70 15.11 7.07
N SER A 125 17.36 15.22 5.92
CA SER A 125 18.80 15.51 5.80
C SER A 125 19.28 16.85 6.39
N SER A 126 18.41 17.59 7.08
CA SER A 126 18.70 18.80 7.85
C SER A 126 17.91 18.93 9.16
N GLY A 127 17.19 17.88 9.59
CA GLY A 127 16.15 17.98 10.61
C GLY A 127 15.90 16.67 11.36
N TYR A 128 16.28 16.63 12.64
CA TYR A 128 16.18 15.42 13.47
C TYR A 128 14.90 15.43 14.30
N GLY A 129 13.87 14.64 13.98
CA GLY A 129 12.92 14.30 15.03
C GLY A 129 11.53 13.79 14.66
N LEU A 130 10.67 13.92 15.67
CA LEU A 130 9.25 13.60 15.66
C LEU A 130 8.50 14.80 15.07
N ASN A 131 7.60 14.58 14.12
CA ASN A 131 6.63 15.59 13.69
C ASN A 131 5.22 14.99 13.82
N LEU A 132 4.54 15.37 14.92
CA LEU A 132 3.14 15.07 15.14
C LEU A 132 2.35 16.30 14.78
N TRP A 133 1.60 16.26 13.68
CA TRP A 133 0.88 17.43 13.23
C TRP A 133 -0.56 17.09 12.84
N VAL A 134 -1.49 17.85 13.40
CA VAL A 134 -2.87 17.87 12.93
C VAL A 134 -3.06 19.13 12.07
N PRO A 135 -3.25 19.00 10.75
CA PRO A 135 -3.34 20.15 9.86
C PRO A 135 -4.48 21.09 10.25
N ALA A 136 -4.24 22.38 10.03
CA ALA A 136 -5.28 23.38 10.12
C ALA A 136 -6.27 23.14 8.96
N ASN A 137 -7.40 22.50 9.24
CA ASN A 137 -8.56 22.68 8.39
C ASN A 137 -8.99 24.15 8.54
N PRO A 138 -9.37 24.88 7.47
CA PRO A 138 -10.02 26.19 7.61
C PRO A 138 -11.23 26.20 8.55
N SER A 139 -11.78 25.02 8.90
CA SER A 139 -12.80 24.80 9.92
C SER A 139 -12.31 24.14 11.23
N ALA A 140 -11.02 23.84 11.39
CA ALA A 140 -10.45 23.32 12.63
C ALA A 140 -9.79 24.45 13.44
N PRO A 141 -10.37 24.83 14.59
CA PRO A 141 -9.88 25.98 15.36
C PRO A 141 -8.54 25.76 16.08
N TRP A 142 -8.00 24.53 16.11
CA TRP A 142 -6.84 24.19 16.94
C TRP A 142 -5.85 23.22 16.25
N PRO A 143 -5.19 23.61 15.15
CA PRO A 143 -4.02 22.87 14.72
C PRO A 143 -3.03 22.80 15.88
N THR A 144 -2.68 21.59 16.27
CA THR A 144 -1.75 21.30 17.36
C THR A 144 -0.63 20.47 16.79
N TYR A 145 0.60 20.78 17.19
CA TYR A 145 1.73 19.96 16.81
C TYR A 145 2.83 19.94 17.87
N ILE A 146 3.50 18.80 17.89
CA ILE A 146 4.68 18.51 18.72
C ILE A 146 5.79 18.14 17.76
N ASP A 147 6.85 18.93 17.78
CA ASP A 147 7.92 18.76 16.82
C ASP A 147 9.32 18.96 17.36
N ASN A 148 10.25 18.34 16.65
CA ASN A 148 11.68 18.64 16.68
C ASN A 148 12.17 18.52 15.24
N ILE A 149 11.80 19.46 14.35
CA ILE A 149 12.05 19.28 12.92
C ILE A 149 13.42 19.84 12.49
N ASN A 150 14.13 20.62 13.31
CA ASN A 150 15.41 21.22 12.92
C ASN A 150 16.59 20.51 13.58
N ALA A 151 17.72 20.39 12.88
CA ALA A 151 18.95 19.92 13.52
C ALA A 151 19.28 20.87 14.67
N TYR A 152 19.45 20.33 15.88
CA TYR A 152 19.69 21.09 17.12
C TYR A 152 18.50 21.91 17.64
N SER A 153 17.26 21.69 17.18
CA SER A 153 16.09 22.12 17.96
C SER A 153 15.87 21.16 19.12
N GLY A 154 15.44 21.65 20.28
CA GLY A 154 14.83 20.76 21.26
C GLY A 154 13.36 20.51 20.91
N PHE A 155 12.56 20.08 21.88
CA PHE A 155 11.13 19.82 21.66
C PHE A 155 10.30 21.11 21.66
N ARG A 156 9.37 21.22 20.72
CA ARG A 156 8.44 22.34 20.59
C ARG A 156 7.00 21.87 20.71
N PHE A 157 6.19 22.63 21.47
CA PHE A 157 4.75 22.45 21.61
C PHE A 157 4.06 23.71 21.13
N ARG A 158 3.19 23.59 20.12
CA ARG A 158 2.68 24.74 19.38
C ARG A 158 1.21 24.60 19.04
N ASN A 159 0.51 25.73 18.93
CA ASN A 159 -0.87 25.79 18.43
C ASN A 159 -1.07 26.94 17.42
N ASN A 160 -2.23 26.93 16.75
CA ASN A 160 -2.73 28.01 15.89
C ASN A 160 -1.78 28.42 14.74
N THR A 161 -1.60 27.54 13.76
CA THR A 161 -0.59 27.66 12.68
C THR A 161 -1.12 28.24 11.37
N SER A 162 -2.29 28.88 11.32
CA SER A 162 -2.82 29.36 10.03
C SER A 162 -1.98 30.47 9.40
N ALA A 163 -0.97 31.00 10.10
CA ALA A 163 0.07 31.86 9.56
C ALA A 163 1.40 31.67 10.30
N THR A 164 1.50 32.18 11.54
CA THR A 164 2.69 32.10 12.39
C THR A 164 2.39 31.17 13.55
N PRO A 165 3.13 30.05 13.69
CA PRO A 165 2.95 29.18 14.83
C PRO A 165 3.12 29.90 16.16
N VAL A 166 2.18 29.69 17.07
CA VAL A 166 2.32 30.16 18.45
C VAL A 166 3.05 29.09 19.24
N GLU A 167 4.25 29.42 19.70
CA GLU A 167 5.06 28.53 20.55
C GLU A 167 4.58 28.62 22.00
N LEU A 168 3.95 27.55 22.48
CA LEU A 168 3.40 27.46 23.83
C LEU A 168 4.48 27.06 24.82
N MET A 169 5.25 26.04 24.46
CA MET A 169 6.34 25.52 25.28
C MET A 169 7.48 25.08 24.40
N THR A 170 8.68 25.34 24.91
CA THR A 170 9.95 24.98 24.34
C THR A 170 10.76 24.21 25.36
N ILE A 171 11.34 23.10 24.93
CA ILE A 171 12.55 22.57 25.53
C ILE A 171 13.62 22.82 24.48
N ASP A 172 14.66 23.59 24.78
CA ASP A 172 15.73 23.82 23.80
C ASP A 172 16.73 22.66 23.76
N ALA A 173 17.69 22.69 22.83
CA ALA A 173 18.68 21.61 22.70
C ALA A 173 19.66 21.52 23.88
N THR A 174 19.67 22.51 24.78
CA THR A 174 20.46 22.49 26.02
C THR A 174 19.65 22.01 27.22
N GLY A 175 18.37 21.66 27.01
CA GLY A 175 17.45 21.19 28.05
C GLY A 175 16.86 22.31 28.91
N ARG A 176 16.85 23.56 28.44
CA ARG A 176 16.14 24.66 29.10
C ARG A 176 14.68 24.67 28.67
N VAL A 177 13.78 24.98 29.61
CA VAL A 177 12.34 25.02 29.37
C VAL A 177 11.87 26.48 29.27
N GLY A 178 11.27 26.83 28.13
CA GLY A 178 10.56 28.09 27.92
C GLY A 178 9.05 27.86 27.88
N ILE A 179 8.26 28.66 28.61
CA ILE A 179 6.80 28.69 28.48
C ILE A 179 6.42 30.07 27.94
N GLY A 180 5.96 30.11 26.69
CA GLY A 180 5.79 31.35 25.91
C GLY A 180 7.11 32.08 25.59
N VAL A 181 8.26 31.44 25.84
CA VAL A 181 9.61 31.98 25.56
C VAL A 181 10.32 31.03 24.59
N PRO A 182 10.55 31.41 23.33
CA PRO A 182 11.11 30.50 22.34
C PRO A 182 12.61 30.21 22.54
N ASP A 183 13.32 31.18 23.12
CA ASP A 183 14.75 31.09 23.41
C ASP A 183 14.99 31.31 24.91
N PRO A 184 14.67 30.32 25.76
CA PRO A 184 14.79 30.47 27.21
C PRO A 184 16.22 30.79 27.59
N THR A 185 16.46 31.75 28.47
CA THR A 185 17.82 32.11 28.93
C THR A 185 18.23 31.38 30.21
N GLN A 186 17.24 30.88 30.96
CA GLN A 186 17.39 30.16 32.23
C GLN A 186 16.91 28.71 32.10
N LYS A 187 17.14 27.87 33.13
CA LYS A 187 16.61 26.49 33.14
C LYS A 187 15.09 26.43 33.00
N LEU A 188 14.39 27.40 33.57
CA LEU A 188 12.97 27.66 33.37
C LEU A 188 12.80 29.15 33.09
N ASP A 189 12.23 29.49 31.95
CA ASP A 189 11.92 30.86 31.53
C ASP A 189 10.42 30.94 31.17
N VAL A 190 9.67 31.84 31.80
CA VAL A 190 8.21 31.91 31.66
C VAL A 190 7.81 33.32 31.29
N ALA A 191 7.16 33.47 30.13
CA ALA A 191 6.55 34.73 29.72
C ALA A 191 5.20 34.88 30.42
N GLY A 192 5.20 35.56 31.57
CA GLY A 192 3.99 35.92 32.31
C GLY A 192 4.03 35.56 33.79
N ASN A 193 2.85 35.51 34.41
CA ASN A 193 2.74 35.26 35.84
C ASN A 193 2.86 33.77 36.17
N ILE A 194 3.66 33.46 37.18
CA ILE A 194 3.76 32.11 37.74
C ILE A 194 2.91 32.05 39.01
N LYS A 195 1.95 31.14 39.07
CA LYS A 195 1.24 30.79 40.31
C LYS A 195 1.85 29.52 40.89
N GLY A 196 2.75 29.67 41.85
CA GLY A 196 3.34 28.56 42.60
C GLY A 196 2.69 28.40 43.98
N THR A 197 2.56 27.16 44.46
CA THR A 197 2.05 26.84 45.81
C THR A 197 3.09 26.17 46.70
N GLY A 198 4.36 26.13 46.31
CA GLY A 198 5.40 25.33 46.98
C GLY A 198 6.77 26.00 46.99
N VAL A 199 6.85 27.18 47.59
CA VAL A 199 8.15 27.76 48.00
C VAL A 199 8.62 27.09 49.28
#